data_AF-A0AA88H4A9-F1
#
_entry.id   AF-A0AA88H4A9-F1
#
_cell.length_a   1.000
_cell.length_b   1.000
_cell.length_c   1.000
_cell.angle_alpha   90.00
_cell.angle_beta   90.00
_cell.angle_gamma   90.00
#
_symmetry.space_group_name_H-M   'P 1'
#
loop_
_entity.id
_entity.type
_entity.pdbx_description
1 polymer ?
#
loop_
_entity_poly.entity_id
_entity_poly.type
_entity_poly.pdbx_seq_one_letter_code
_entity_poly.pdbx_strand_id
1 'polypeptide(L)'
;MQSEDDQEQEHTKRITIDLDSAKNKNLEHFVTAKSAKLFQMMDLPDGFLTVDPDLWEDRHDYKLASETVRSLKVVNDHAERGVALIQEYSGFITQDESQLQFLLQVVNEHRRVYPDSRKQTLSGQP
;
A
#
# COMPACT_ATOMS: atom_id res chain seq x y z
N MET A 1 27.63 30.68 5.58
CA MET A 1 26.23 30.40 5.95
C MET A 1 25.70 29.43 4.91
N GLN A 2 25.84 28.14 5.19
CA GLN A 2 25.27 27.07 4.38
C GLN A 2 23.85 26.83 4.88
N SER A 3 22.89 26.89 3.98
CA SER A 3 21.50 26.53 4.19
C SER A 3 21.39 25.00 4.15
N GLU A 4 21.30 24.40 5.33
CA GLU A 4 20.92 23.01 5.55
C GLU A 4 19.39 22.96 5.63
N ASP A 5 18.73 22.76 4.50
CA ASP A 5 17.28 22.51 4.43
C ASP A 5 17.02 21.65 3.18
N ASP A 6 17.38 20.36 3.25
CA ASP A 6 17.00 19.37 2.24
C ASP A 6 16.97 17.95 2.84
N GLN A 7 16.46 17.81 4.06
CA GLN A 7 16.10 16.51 4.63
C GLN A 7 14.71 16.53 5.24
N GLU A 8 13.70 16.78 4.41
CA GLU A 8 12.35 16.41 4.79
C GLU A 8 11.51 16.20 3.54
N GLN A 9 11.25 14.94 3.18
CA GLN A 9 9.93 14.47 2.73
C GLN A 9 10.01 13.00 2.28
N GLU A 10 10.00 12.09 3.25
CA GLU A 10 9.38 10.79 3.02
C GLU A 10 7.91 10.89 3.43
N HIS A 11 7.12 11.63 2.65
CA HIS A 11 5.68 11.43 2.69
C HIS A 11 5.43 10.03 2.13
N THR A 12 5.05 9.11 3.00
CA THR A 12 4.53 7.79 2.63
C THR A 12 3.34 8.01 1.71
N LYS A 13 3.60 8.02 0.40
CA LYS A 13 2.58 8.11 -0.64
C LYS A 13 1.67 6.90 -0.43
N ARG A 14 0.46 7.15 0.07
CA ARG A 14 -0.56 6.11 0.20
C ARG A 14 -0.76 5.51 -1.19
N ILE A 15 -0.51 4.21 -1.32
CA ILE A 15 -0.64 3.51 -2.59
C ILE A 15 -2.14 3.42 -2.88
N THR A 16 -2.61 4.18 -3.87
CA THR A 16 -3.97 4.02 -4.40
C THR A 16 -3.95 2.84 -5.36
N ILE A 17 -4.44 1.68 -4.90
CA ILE A 17 -4.61 0.50 -5.75
C ILE A 17 -6.08 0.47 -6.20
N ASP A 18 -6.31 0.46 -7.51
CA ASP A 18 -7.61 0.13 -8.06
C ASP A 18 -7.84 -1.38 -7.89
N LEU A 19 -8.61 -1.74 -6.85
CA LEU A 19 -8.92 -3.13 -6.55
C LEU A 19 -9.74 -3.79 -7.66
N ASP A 20 -10.60 -3.05 -8.36
CA ASP A 20 -11.44 -3.63 -9.41
C ASP A 20 -10.61 -3.96 -10.65
N SER A 21 -9.61 -3.14 -10.98
CA SER A 21 -8.60 -3.47 -11.99
C SER A 21 -7.70 -4.64 -11.59
N ALA A 22 -7.48 -4.86 -10.29
CA ALA A 22 -6.60 -5.92 -9.80
C ALA A 22 -7.27 -7.31 -9.74
N LYS A 23 -8.60 -7.38 -9.51
CA LYS A 23 -9.34 -8.64 -9.36
C LYS A 23 -9.27 -9.57 -10.57
N ASN A 24 -9.16 -9.00 -11.78
CA ASN A 24 -9.17 -9.75 -13.04
C ASN A 24 -7.76 -9.98 -13.61
N LYS A 25 -6.71 -9.86 -12.79
CA LYS A 25 -5.32 -9.99 -13.23
C LYS A 25 -4.68 -11.27 -12.68
N ASN A 26 -3.95 -11.97 -13.54
CA ASN A 26 -3.04 -13.05 -13.16
C ASN A 26 -1.74 -12.53 -12.54
N LEU A 27 -1.00 -13.43 -11.90
CA LEU A 27 0.28 -13.14 -11.24
C LEU A 27 1.28 -12.48 -12.20
N GLU A 28 1.35 -12.92 -13.45
CA GLU A 28 2.21 -12.36 -14.50
C GLU A 28 2.04 -10.86 -14.70
N HIS A 29 0.83 -10.32 -14.50
CA HIS A 29 0.57 -8.88 -14.67
C HIS A 29 1.08 -8.03 -13.50
N PHE A 30 1.45 -8.64 -12.39
CA PHE A 30 2.01 -7.97 -11.21
C PHE A 30 3.53 -8.15 -11.09
N VAL A 31 4.10 -9.02 -11.92
CA VAL A 31 5.53 -9.27 -11.95
C VAL A 31 6.22 -8.19 -12.79
N THR A 32 7.22 -7.54 -12.19
CA THR A 32 8.08 -6.56 -12.86
C THR A 32 9.53 -6.94 -12.66
N ALA A 33 10.47 -6.23 -13.31
CA ALA A 33 11.90 -6.42 -13.07
C ALA A 33 12.31 -6.30 -11.58
N LYS A 34 11.49 -5.62 -10.76
CA LYS A 34 11.72 -5.50 -9.30
C LYS A 34 11.22 -6.72 -8.51
N SER A 35 10.35 -7.53 -9.08
CA SER A 35 9.75 -8.69 -8.40
C SER A 35 10.77 -9.77 -8.09
N ALA A 36 11.87 -9.87 -8.83
CA ALA A 36 12.97 -10.81 -8.55
C ALA A 36 13.48 -10.69 -7.10
N LYS A 37 13.53 -9.46 -6.56
CA LYS A 37 13.98 -9.22 -5.19
C LYS A 37 13.08 -9.91 -4.14
N LEU A 38 11.77 -9.98 -4.39
CA LEU A 38 10.84 -10.67 -3.49
C LEU A 38 11.15 -12.16 -3.43
N PHE A 39 11.28 -12.81 -4.60
CA PHE A 39 11.59 -14.23 -4.68
C PHE A 39 12.94 -14.55 -4.04
N GLN A 40 13.96 -13.72 -4.27
CA GLN A 40 15.27 -13.86 -3.62
C GLN A 40 15.21 -13.72 -2.10
N MET A 41 14.45 -12.75 -1.57
CA MET A 41 14.27 -12.60 -0.12
C MET A 41 13.55 -13.79 0.52
N MET A 42 12.66 -14.44 -0.24
CA MET A 42 11.86 -15.57 0.21
C MET A 42 12.52 -16.93 -0.09
N ASP A 43 13.74 -16.93 -0.65
CA ASP A 43 14.45 -18.14 -1.11
C ASP A 43 13.60 -18.99 -2.08
N LEU A 44 12.85 -18.31 -2.95
CA LEU A 44 12.01 -18.93 -3.98
C LEU A 44 12.73 -18.91 -5.34
N PRO A 45 12.50 -19.92 -6.18
CA PRO A 45 13.11 -19.95 -7.50
C PRO A 45 12.51 -18.84 -8.39
N ASP A 46 13.38 -18.02 -8.96
CA ASP A 46 13.03 -16.85 -9.77
C ASP A 46 13.40 -17.02 -11.26
N GLY A 47 13.91 -18.18 -11.66
CA GLY A 47 14.35 -18.46 -13.03
C GLY A 47 13.27 -18.26 -14.10
N PHE A 48 12.00 -18.47 -13.75
CA PHE A 48 10.86 -18.22 -14.64
C PHE A 48 10.71 -16.73 -15.01
N LEU A 49 11.21 -15.79 -14.21
CA LEU A 49 11.16 -14.35 -14.50
C LEU A 49 11.98 -13.94 -15.73
N THR A 50 12.86 -14.81 -16.20
CA THR A 50 13.74 -14.57 -17.36
C THR A 50 13.15 -15.03 -18.68
N VAL A 51 11.99 -15.68 -18.65
CA VAL A 51 11.32 -16.20 -19.84
C VAL A 51 9.94 -15.58 -20.01
N ASP A 52 9.40 -15.72 -21.22
CA ASP A 52 8.08 -15.23 -21.58
C ASP A 52 6.99 -15.80 -20.63
N PRO A 53 6.09 -14.96 -20.08
CA PRO A 53 4.94 -15.39 -19.29
C PRO A 53 4.11 -16.50 -19.91
N ASP A 54 3.99 -16.54 -21.25
CA ASP A 54 3.23 -17.58 -21.95
C ASP A 54 3.80 -18.99 -21.72
N LEU A 55 5.06 -19.10 -21.31
CA LEU A 55 5.75 -20.37 -21.04
C LEU A 55 5.77 -20.75 -19.55
N TRP A 56 5.24 -19.91 -18.66
CA TRP A 56 5.38 -20.10 -17.21
C TRP A 56 4.64 -21.34 -16.70
N GLU A 57 3.42 -21.59 -17.19
CA GLU A 57 2.56 -22.70 -16.75
C GLU A 57 3.19 -24.08 -17.00
N ASP A 58 4.18 -24.20 -17.88
CA ASP A 58 4.89 -25.46 -18.12
C ASP A 58 6.12 -25.63 -17.22
N ARG A 59 6.59 -24.55 -16.58
CA ARG A 59 7.82 -24.58 -15.80
C ARG A 59 7.60 -25.02 -14.36
N HIS A 60 8.52 -25.86 -13.88
CA HIS A 60 8.50 -26.36 -12.52
C HIS A 60 8.82 -25.28 -11.47
N ASP A 61 9.77 -24.38 -11.78
CA ASP A 61 10.13 -23.28 -10.87
C ASP A 61 8.97 -22.29 -10.66
N TYR A 62 8.24 -21.95 -11.72
CA TYR A 62 7.01 -21.16 -11.61
C TYR A 62 5.95 -21.84 -10.74
N LYS A 63 5.67 -23.13 -10.96
CA LYS A 63 4.66 -23.86 -10.16
C LYS A 63 4.97 -23.83 -8.66
N LEU A 64 6.23 -24.08 -8.30
CA LEU A 64 6.68 -24.07 -6.91
C LEU A 64 6.58 -22.67 -6.28
N ALA A 65 7.06 -21.64 -6.99
CA ALA A 65 6.99 -20.26 -6.52
C ALA A 65 5.53 -19.77 -6.41
N SER A 66 4.69 -20.10 -7.40
CA SER A 66 3.27 -19.73 -7.46
C SER A 66 2.47 -20.37 -6.33
N GLU A 67 2.68 -21.66 -6.06
CA GLU A 67 2.05 -22.35 -4.92
C GLU A 67 2.45 -21.70 -3.59
N THR A 68 3.74 -21.41 -3.42
CA THR A 68 4.24 -20.80 -2.19
C THR A 68 3.66 -19.40 -1.99
N VAL A 69 3.68 -18.55 -3.02
CA VAL A 69 3.10 -17.20 -2.97
C VAL A 69 1.60 -17.25 -2.69
N ARG A 70 0.86 -18.19 -3.27
CA ARG A 70 -0.58 -18.39 -3.00
C ARG A 70 -0.85 -18.87 -1.58
N SER A 71 0.06 -19.61 -0.96
CA SER A 71 -0.06 -20.05 0.43
C SER A 71 0.25 -18.96 1.47
N LEU A 72 0.85 -17.83 1.05
CA LEU A 72 1.15 -16.75 1.97
C LEU A 72 -0.13 -16.19 2.55
N LYS A 73 -0.24 -16.25 3.87
CA LYS A 73 -1.29 -15.54 4.60
C LYS A 73 -1.03 -14.04 4.45
N VAL A 74 -1.77 -13.39 3.56
CA VAL A 74 -1.81 -11.92 3.49
C VAL A 74 -2.60 -11.45 4.72
N VAL A 75 -1.88 -11.26 5.83
CA VAL A 75 -2.46 -10.66 7.03
C VAL A 75 -2.70 -9.20 6.69
N ASN A 76 -3.94 -8.74 6.88
CA ASN A 76 -4.31 -7.36 6.61
C ASN A 76 -3.82 -6.44 7.74
N ASP A 77 -2.54 -6.58 8.14
CA ASP A 77 -1.94 -5.87 9.26
C ASP A 77 -2.09 -4.36 9.07
N HIS A 78 -2.02 -3.86 7.83
CA HIS A 78 -2.19 -2.45 7.57
C HIS A 78 -3.64 -1.96 7.80
N ALA A 79 -4.67 -2.74 7.45
CA ALA A 79 -6.04 -2.35 7.77
C ALA A 79 -6.36 -2.59 9.25
N GLU A 80 -5.88 -3.68 9.84
CA GLU A 80 -6.02 -3.95 11.28
C GLU A 80 -5.37 -2.81 12.09
N ARG A 81 -4.16 -2.39 11.71
CA ARG A 81 -3.48 -1.22 12.28
C ARG A 81 -4.22 0.08 12.01
N GLY A 82 -4.85 0.23 10.85
CA GLY A 82 -5.70 1.38 10.54
C GLY A 82 -6.94 1.47 11.44
N VAL A 83 -7.58 0.33 11.71
CA VAL A 83 -8.73 0.21 12.63
C VAL A 83 -8.29 0.45 14.06
N ALA A 84 -7.18 -0.13 14.50
CA ALA A 84 -6.64 0.12 15.83
C ALA A 84 -6.29 1.60 16.03
N LEU A 85 -5.66 2.24 15.05
CA LEU A 85 -5.28 3.65 15.14
C LEU A 85 -6.49 4.56 15.28
N ILE A 86 -7.57 4.33 14.50
CA ILE A 86 -8.78 5.14 14.65
C ILE A 86 -9.44 4.88 15.99
N GLN A 87 -9.53 3.62 16.45
CA GLN A 87 -10.14 3.28 17.74
C GLN A 87 -9.38 3.89 18.92
N GLU A 88 -8.05 3.78 18.94
CA GLU A 88 -7.20 4.36 19.99
C GLU A 88 -7.29 5.88 19.98
N TYR A 89 -7.10 6.52 18.81
CA TYR A 89 -7.07 7.97 18.71
C TYR A 89 -8.45 8.60 18.97
N SER A 90 -9.50 8.07 18.36
CA SER A 90 -10.85 8.57 18.60
C SER A 90 -11.30 8.31 20.02
N GLY A 91 -10.87 7.21 20.64
CA GLY A 91 -11.17 6.91 22.04
C GLY A 91 -10.67 7.97 23.02
N PHE A 92 -9.63 8.75 22.67
CA PHE A 92 -9.20 9.92 23.45
C PHE A 92 -10.10 11.15 23.24
N ILE A 93 -10.79 11.25 22.11
CA ILE A 93 -11.64 12.39 21.74
C ILE A 93 -13.09 12.15 22.19
N THR A 94 -13.63 10.98 21.88
CA THR A 94 -15.02 10.61 22.15
C THR A 94 -15.20 9.10 22.23
N GLN A 95 -16.10 8.66 23.11
CA GLN A 95 -16.60 7.28 23.17
C GLN A 95 -17.98 7.13 22.53
N ASP A 96 -18.54 8.22 21.99
CA ASP A 96 -19.85 8.24 21.34
C ASP A 96 -19.69 8.04 19.82
N GLU A 97 -20.34 7.00 19.29
CA GLU A 97 -20.26 6.65 17.87
C GLU A 97 -20.81 7.76 16.96
N SER A 98 -21.82 8.51 17.39
CA SER A 98 -22.38 9.60 16.56
C SER A 98 -21.38 10.75 16.40
N GLN A 99 -20.64 11.07 17.47
CA GLN A 99 -19.55 12.05 17.44
C GLN A 99 -18.36 11.55 16.61
N LEU A 100 -18.03 10.26 16.68
CA LEU A 100 -17.01 9.65 15.83
C LEU A 100 -17.37 9.77 14.34
N GLN A 101 -18.62 9.49 13.97
CA GLN A 101 -19.08 9.64 12.58
C GLN A 101 -18.98 11.08 12.10
N PHE A 102 -19.34 12.06 12.93
CA PHE A 102 -19.17 13.47 12.59
C PHE A 102 -17.69 13.86 12.41
N LEU A 103 -16.82 13.42 13.32
CA LEU A 103 -15.38 13.64 13.22
C LEU A 103 -14.81 13.07 11.92
N LEU A 104 -15.23 11.87 11.53
CA LEU A 104 -14.80 11.23 10.29
C LEU A 104 -15.20 12.04 9.04
N GLN A 105 -16.38 12.64 9.03
CA GLN A 105 -16.82 13.51 7.93
C GLN A 105 -15.93 14.75 7.82
N VAL A 106 -15.61 15.40 8.95
CA VAL A 106 -14.71 16.57 8.98
C VAL A 106 -13.32 16.19 8.49
N VAL A 107 -12.76 15.06 8.93
CA VAL A 107 -11.46 14.57 8.47
C VAL A 107 -11.48 14.25 6.98
N ASN A 108 -12.56 13.67 6.46
CA ASN A 108 -12.70 13.38 5.03
C ASN A 108 -12.71 14.67 4.20
N GLU A 109 -13.53 15.65 4.60
CA GLU A 109 -13.59 16.94 3.92
C GLU A 109 -12.25 17.69 3.97
N HIS A 110 -11.57 17.68 5.12
CA HIS A 110 -10.22 18.24 5.24
C HIS A 110 -9.25 17.57 4.26
N ARG A 111 -9.29 16.25 4.12
CA ARG A 111 -8.44 15.53 3.14
C ARG A 111 -8.79 15.86 1.69
N ARG A 112 -10.05 16.21 1.40
CA ARG A 112 -10.48 16.64 0.06
C ARG A 112 -9.93 18.03 -0.28
N VAL A 113 -9.97 18.94 0.70
CA VAL A 113 -9.47 20.33 0.55
C VAL A 113 -7.94 20.37 0.55
N TYR A 114 -7.30 19.52 1.36
CA TYR A 114 -5.84 19.42 1.50
C TYR A 114 -5.37 18.02 1.08
N PRO A 115 -5.26 17.75 -0.24
CA PRO A 115 -4.97 16.42 -0.77
C PRO A 115 -3.51 15.99 -0.55
N ASP A 116 -2.62 16.94 -0.27
CA ASP A 116 -1.23 16.68 0.05
C ASP A 116 -0.80 17.44 1.31
N SER A 117 0.36 17.07 1.83
CA SER A 117 0.91 17.64 3.06
C SER A 117 1.94 18.74 2.78
N ARG A 118 1.93 19.33 1.59
CA ARG A 118 2.88 20.41 1.25
C ARG A 118 2.48 21.69 1.96
N LYS A 119 3.47 22.43 2.47
CA LYS A 119 3.26 23.77 3.06
C LYS A 119 2.47 24.70 2.13
N GLN A 120 2.70 24.61 0.82
CA GLN A 120 2.00 25.41 -0.20
C GLN A 120 0.49 25.16 -0.21
N THR A 121 0.08 23.92 -0.04
CA THR A 121 -1.33 23.48 -0.01
C THR A 121 -2.04 24.00 1.24
N LEU A 122 -1.32 24.16 2.35
CA LEU A 122 -1.84 24.77 3.58
C LEU A 122 -1.90 26.30 3.50
N SER A 123 -1.01 26.93 2.73
CA SER A 123 -0.98 28.39 2.56
C SER A 123 -2.00 28.93 1.55
N GLY A 124 -2.58 28.07 0.71
CA GLY A 124 -3.56 28.44 -0.32
C GLY A 124 -5.01 28.52 0.18
N GLN A 125 -5.23 29.05 1.39
CA GLN A 125 -6.59 29.32 1.86
C GLN A 125 -7.28 30.35 0.94
N PRO A 126 -8.62 30.28 0.74
CA PRO A 126 -9.39 31.48 0.44
C PRO A 126 -9.30 32.50 1.58
#